data_AF-A0A356KWN1-F1
#
_entry.id   AF-A0A356KWN1-F1
#
_cell.length_a   1.000
_cell.length_b   1.000
_cell.length_c   1.000
_cell.angle_alpha   90.00
_cell.angle_beta   90.00
_cell.angle_gamma   90.00
#
_symmetry.space_group_name_H-M   'P 1'
#
loop_
_entity.id
_entity.type
_entity.pdbx_description
1 polymer ?
#
loop_
_entity_poly.entity_id
_entity_poly.type
_entity_poly.pdbx_seq_one_letter_code
_entity_poly.pdbx_strand_id
1 'polypeptide(L)'
;YENLPIISWLVILRGRCAGCAQPISARYPSVELVVTLAFMFLAWRDLVGRWDQPEAWAIYAVHTTFACAILACALIDYDLEVIPDAIDLPGTVLGLIAVTAIPALLGPRLPQLAAWSAQATLALESPLAWWGLPASLLAPLEWVVDLSLRRPTTYPHLCGLAGGMLGAAVGAGFLWVFGRICSRLVGREALGLGDVKFMAMVGALTGWQGALTTILLGSLAGASLGLSSMLIGALPGRERGAGMTSTLRFGPFLAGGAAVAAFLPGRVLG
;
A
#
# COMPACT_ATOMS: atom_id res chain seq x y z
N TYR A 1 30.17 -20.06 6.79
CA TYR A 1 29.02 -19.25 6.36
C TYR A 1 27.92 -20.21 5.97
N GLU A 2 26.85 -20.25 6.75
CA GLU A 2 25.67 -21.01 6.34
C GLU A 2 24.73 -20.06 5.60
N ASN A 3 24.54 -20.31 4.31
CA ASN A 3 23.95 -19.35 3.37
C ASN A 3 22.42 -19.48 3.23
N LEU A 4 21.77 -20.30 4.05
CA LEU A 4 20.31 -20.54 4.02
C LEU A 4 19.72 -20.36 5.42
N PRO A 5 19.46 -19.12 5.85
CA PRO A 5 19.21 -18.81 7.25
C PRO A 5 17.97 -19.47 7.86
N ILE A 6 16.89 -19.71 7.11
CA ILE A 6 15.74 -20.51 7.61
C ILE A 6 16.16 -21.96 7.90
N ILE A 7 16.85 -22.60 6.96
CA ILE A 7 17.27 -24.01 7.08
C ILE A 7 18.33 -24.13 8.17
N SER A 8 19.28 -23.21 8.19
CA SER A 8 20.28 -23.10 9.24
C SER A 8 19.65 -22.89 10.60
N TRP A 9 18.73 -21.95 10.76
CA TRP A 9 18.10 -21.67 12.05
C TRP A 9 17.26 -22.85 12.56
N LEU A 10 16.48 -23.49 11.68
CA LEU A 10 15.51 -24.52 12.04
C LEU A 10 16.12 -25.93 12.14
N VAL A 11 17.03 -26.29 11.22
CA VAL A 11 17.58 -27.65 11.09
C VAL A 11 18.96 -27.78 11.75
N ILE A 12 19.82 -26.78 11.59
CA ILE A 12 21.25 -26.91 11.98
C ILE A 12 21.52 -26.30 13.36
N LEU A 13 21.03 -25.08 13.59
CA LEU A 13 21.30 -24.25 14.76
C LEU A 13 20.25 -24.41 15.87
N ARG A 14 19.08 -24.97 15.56
CA ARG A 14 17.93 -25.13 16.49
C ARG A 14 17.64 -23.86 17.29
N GLY A 15 17.68 -22.71 16.62
CA GLY A 15 17.47 -21.40 17.22
C GLY A 15 18.61 -20.86 18.09
N ARG A 16 19.82 -21.44 18.06
CA ARG A 16 20.99 -20.98 18.82
C ARG A 16 22.19 -20.76 17.92
N CYS A 17 22.95 -19.70 18.17
CA CYS A 17 24.18 -19.44 17.41
C CYS A 17 25.21 -20.58 17.60
N ALA A 18 25.83 -21.05 16.51
CA ALA A 18 26.82 -22.14 16.55
C ALA A 18 28.08 -21.78 17.37
N GLY A 19 28.47 -20.50 17.41
CA GLY A 19 29.69 -20.06 18.09
C GLY A 19 29.50 -19.67 19.55
N CYS A 20 28.35 -19.07 19.91
CA CYS A 20 28.13 -18.49 21.24
C CYS A 20 26.91 -19.03 21.99
N ALA A 21 26.15 -19.97 21.40
CA ALA A 21 24.95 -20.61 21.97
C ALA A 21 23.81 -19.68 22.40
N GLN A 22 23.91 -18.38 22.13
CA GLN A 22 22.86 -17.40 22.40
C GLN A 22 21.63 -17.63 21.50
N PRO A 23 20.41 -17.38 21.99
CA PRO A 23 19.19 -17.56 21.22
C PRO A 23 19.12 -16.53 20.08
N ILE A 24 18.82 -17.00 18.87
CA ILE A 24 18.57 -16.14 17.70
C ILE A 24 17.07 -15.87 17.63
N SER A 25 16.68 -14.59 17.59
CA SER A 25 15.26 -14.20 17.50
C SER A 25 14.59 -14.80 16.25
N ALA A 26 13.36 -15.29 16.40
CA ALA A 26 12.56 -15.82 15.29
C ALA A 26 12.24 -14.77 14.21
N ARG A 27 12.49 -13.47 14.48
CA ARG A 27 12.26 -12.37 13.54
C ARG A 27 12.96 -12.60 12.19
N TYR A 28 14.23 -13.02 12.21
CA TYR A 28 15.01 -13.19 10.99
C TYR A 28 14.43 -14.29 10.06
N PRO A 29 14.23 -15.54 10.53
CA PRO A 29 13.64 -16.58 9.69
C PRO A 29 12.19 -16.25 9.30
N SER A 30 11.42 -15.52 10.12
CA SER A 30 10.08 -15.06 9.74
C SER A 30 10.11 -14.07 8.57
N VAL A 31 11.02 -13.08 8.57
CA VAL A 31 11.14 -12.12 7.46
C VAL A 31 11.55 -12.82 6.17
N GLU A 32 12.51 -13.74 6.24
CA GLU A 32 12.95 -14.51 5.08
C GLU A 32 11.81 -15.39 4.52
N LEU A 33 11.01 -16.00 5.39
CA LEU A 33 9.84 -16.80 4.98
C LEU A 33 8.80 -15.92 4.30
N VAL A 34 8.49 -14.76 4.88
CA VAL A 34 7.52 -13.80 4.30
C VAL A 34 7.98 -13.32 2.93
N VAL A 35 9.26 -12.95 2.78
CA VAL A 35 9.83 -12.54 1.48
C VAL A 35 9.77 -13.69 0.47
N THR A 36 10.15 -14.90 0.87
CA THR A 36 10.10 -16.08 0.00
C THR A 36 8.68 -16.36 -0.49
N LEU A 37 7.71 -16.39 0.43
CA LEU A 37 6.30 -16.61 0.09
C LEU A 37 5.75 -15.49 -0.80
N ALA A 38 6.10 -14.24 -0.53
CA ALA A 38 5.71 -13.11 -1.37
C ALA A 38 6.29 -13.25 -2.79
N PHE A 39 7.57 -13.61 -2.91
CA PHE A 39 8.24 -13.78 -4.21
C PHE A 39 7.66 -14.94 -5.00
N MET A 40 7.36 -16.07 -4.33
CA MET A 40 6.69 -17.20 -4.95
C MET A 40 5.28 -16.84 -5.42
N PHE A 41 4.50 -16.14 -4.60
CA PHE A 41 3.17 -15.67 -4.97
C PHE A 41 3.21 -14.72 -6.17
N LEU A 42 4.13 -13.75 -6.16
CA LEU A 42 4.31 -12.82 -7.27
C LEU A 42 4.82 -13.50 -8.53
N ALA A 43 5.69 -14.51 -8.43
CA ALA A 43 6.15 -15.28 -9.58
C ALA A 43 4.99 -16.08 -10.18
N TRP A 44 4.17 -16.70 -9.33
CA TRP A 44 2.94 -17.38 -9.74
C TRP A 44 2.00 -16.43 -10.48
N ARG A 45 1.79 -15.21 -9.95
CA ARG A 45 0.87 -14.22 -10.53
C ARG A 45 1.41 -13.60 -11.83
N ASP A 46 2.69 -13.23 -11.84
CA ASP A 46 3.26 -12.38 -12.90
C ASP A 46 3.83 -13.20 -14.05
N LEU A 47 4.38 -14.39 -13.79
CA LEU A 47 5.13 -15.16 -14.79
C LEU A 47 4.37 -16.39 -15.31
N VAL A 48 3.46 -16.99 -14.54
CA VAL A 48 2.75 -18.20 -15.00
C VAL A 48 1.87 -17.86 -16.21
N GLY A 49 2.11 -18.57 -17.32
CA GLY A 49 1.44 -18.33 -18.60
C GLY A 49 1.94 -17.13 -19.40
N ARG A 50 2.96 -16.40 -18.91
CA ARG A 50 3.56 -15.22 -19.58
C ARG A 50 5.09 -15.19 -19.49
N TRP A 51 5.73 -16.29 -19.08
CA TRP A 51 7.16 -16.37 -18.78
C TRP A 51 8.06 -16.15 -20.01
N ASP A 52 7.50 -16.35 -21.20
CA ASP A 52 8.08 -16.10 -22.52
C ASP A 52 8.12 -14.60 -22.88
N GLN A 53 7.36 -13.77 -22.17
CA GLN A 53 7.25 -12.34 -22.43
C GLN A 53 8.22 -11.55 -21.55
N PRO A 54 9.12 -10.71 -22.12
CA PRO A 54 10.07 -9.92 -21.32
C PRO A 54 9.37 -8.89 -20.42
N GLU A 55 8.19 -8.42 -20.82
CA GLU A 55 7.37 -7.51 -20.01
C GLU A 55 6.93 -8.15 -18.69
N ALA A 56 6.63 -9.45 -18.67
CA ALA A 56 6.21 -10.16 -17.46
C ALA A 56 7.33 -10.18 -16.40
N TRP A 57 8.58 -10.35 -16.82
CA TRP A 57 9.75 -10.28 -15.95
C TRP A 57 9.99 -8.88 -15.40
N ALA A 58 9.78 -7.84 -16.21
CA ALA A 58 9.88 -6.46 -15.77
C ALA A 58 8.81 -6.12 -14.72
N ILE A 59 7.56 -6.56 -14.95
CA ILE A 59 6.46 -6.43 -13.98
C ILE A 59 6.79 -7.16 -12.68
N TYR A 60 7.27 -8.41 -12.76
CA TYR A 60 7.67 -9.18 -11.58
C TYR A 60 8.79 -8.50 -10.78
N ALA A 61 9.80 -7.95 -11.45
CA ALA A 61 10.90 -7.22 -10.81
C ALA A 61 10.41 -5.96 -10.07
N VAL A 62 9.49 -5.20 -10.67
CA VAL A 62 8.89 -4.02 -10.03
C VAL A 62 8.06 -4.43 -8.80
N HIS A 63 7.21 -5.45 -8.92
CA HIS A 63 6.36 -5.88 -7.82
C HIS A 63 7.13 -6.49 -6.65
N THR A 64 8.18 -7.28 -6.92
CA THR A 64 9.03 -7.84 -5.86
C THR A 64 9.83 -6.75 -5.15
N THR A 65 10.38 -5.78 -5.89
CA THR A 65 11.05 -4.61 -5.32
C THR A 65 10.09 -3.80 -4.45
N PHE A 66 8.87 -3.54 -4.94
CA PHE A 66 7.85 -2.83 -4.18
C PHE A 66 7.40 -3.61 -2.93
N ALA A 67 7.23 -4.94 -3.03
CA ALA A 67 6.90 -5.80 -1.90
C ALA A 67 7.98 -5.73 -0.80
N CYS A 68 9.26 -5.74 -1.19
CA CYS A 68 10.37 -5.54 -0.26
C CYS A 68 10.34 -4.15 0.37
N ALA A 69 10.07 -3.10 -0.42
CA ALA A 69 10.01 -1.73 0.08
C ALA A 69 8.88 -1.55 1.13
N ILE A 70 7.66 -1.99 0.83
CA ILE A 70 6.54 -1.87 1.79
C ILE A 70 6.75 -2.73 3.03
N LEU A 71 7.35 -3.93 2.89
CA LEU A 71 7.68 -4.78 4.03
C LEU A 71 8.78 -4.15 4.90
N ALA A 72 9.82 -3.59 4.29
CA ALA A 72 10.88 -2.89 5.00
C ALA A 72 10.32 -1.66 5.73
N CYS A 73 9.50 -0.84 5.07
CA CYS A 73 8.81 0.29 5.72
C CYS A 73 7.95 -0.17 6.89
N ALA A 74 7.17 -1.25 6.75
CA ALA A 74 6.35 -1.79 7.83
C ALA A 74 7.17 -2.27 9.03
N LEU A 75 8.28 -2.96 8.79
CA LEU A 75 9.14 -3.48 9.86
C LEU A 75 9.94 -2.38 10.55
N ILE A 76 10.39 -1.38 9.80
CA ILE A 76 11.10 -0.22 10.35
C ILE A 76 10.13 0.67 11.13
N ASP A 77 8.93 0.92 10.59
CA ASP A 77 7.88 1.64 11.33
C ASP A 77 7.48 0.90 12.60
N TYR A 78 7.37 -0.44 12.54
CA TYR A 78 7.11 -1.24 13.72
C TYR A 78 8.19 -1.10 14.79
N ASP A 79 9.46 -0.91 14.44
CA ASP A 79 10.53 -0.78 15.43
C ASP A 79 10.76 0.65 15.91
N LEU A 80 10.73 1.61 14.98
CA LEU A 80 11.23 2.97 15.17
C LEU A 80 10.14 4.04 15.06
N GLU A 81 8.91 3.67 14.69
CA GLU A 81 7.79 4.60 14.50
C GLU A 81 8.08 5.71 13.46
N VAL A 82 8.96 5.39 12.51
CA VAL A 82 9.38 6.27 11.43
C VAL A 82 9.42 5.48 10.13
N ILE A 83 8.81 6.04 9.09
CA ILE A 83 8.97 5.56 7.71
C ILE A 83 10.20 6.25 7.11
N PRO A 84 11.20 5.50 6.62
CA PRO A 84 12.45 6.08 6.18
C PRO A 84 12.33 6.79 4.83
N ASP A 85 12.71 8.07 4.81
CA ASP A 85 12.83 8.91 3.61
C ASP A 85 13.72 8.28 2.51
N ALA A 86 14.65 7.40 2.92
CA ALA A 86 15.53 6.66 2.02
C ALA A 86 14.82 5.55 1.23
N ILE A 87 13.57 5.22 1.54
CA ILE A 87 12.77 4.21 0.83
C ILE A 87 11.58 4.86 0.13
N ASP A 88 10.79 5.70 0.80
CA ASP A 88 9.54 6.22 0.24
C ASP A 88 9.73 7.26 -0.88
N LEU A 89 10.70 8.17 -0.76
CA LEU A 89 11.02 9.17 -1.79
C LEU A 89 11.59 8.52 -3.06
N PRO A 90 12.67 7.71 -3.00
CA PRO A 90 13.14 7.02 -4.19
C PRO A 90 12.10 6.03 -4.71
N GLY A 91 11.34 5.37 -3.82
CA GLY A 91 10.24 4.49 -4.20
C GLY A 91 9.15 5.22 -5.00
N THR A 92 8.82 6.46 -4.63
CA THR A 92 7.85 7.29 -5.36
C THR A 92 8.36 7.61 -6.77
N VAL A 93 9.62 8.04 -6.88
CA VAL A 93 10.25 8.35 -8.17
C VAL A 93 10.35 7.12 -9.06
N LEU A 94 10.85 6.00 -8.50
CA LEU A 94 10.94 4.72 -9.21
C LEU A 94 9.56 4.19 -9.60
N GLY A 95 8.55 4.38 -8.76
CA GLY A 95 7.16 4.07 -9.06
C GLY A 95 6.66 4.83 -10.28
N LEU A 96 6.86 6.16 -10.32
CA LEU A 96 6.50 7.00 -11.48
C LEU A 96 7.23 6.57 -12.76
N ILE A 97 8.53 6.29 -12.67
CA ILE A 97 9.31 5.79 -13.81
C ILE A 97 8.76 4.44 -14.28
N ALA A 98 8.50 3.51 -13.35
CA ALA A 98 8.00 2.18 -13.65
C ALA A 98 6.64 2.22 -14.34
N VAL A 99 5.67 2.99 -13.82
CA VAL A 99 4.34 3.09 -14.44
C VAL A 99 4.35 3.84 -15.78
N THR A 100 5.31 4.76 -15.97
CA THR A 100 5.51 5.42 -17.26
C THR A 100 6.08 4.45 -18.28
N ALA A 101 7.10 3.67 -17.90
CA ALA A 101 7.74 2.69 -18.77
C ALA A 101 6.85 1.47 -19.06
N ILE A 102 6.08 1.04 -18.05
CA ILE A 102 5.21 -0.15 -18.07
C ILE A 102 3.80 0.25 -17.60
N PRO A 103 2.99 0.87 -18.48
CA PRO A 103 1.64 1.31 -18.14
C PRO A 103 0.72 0.17 -17.69
N ALA A 104 1.04 -1.08 -18.04
CA ALA A 104 0.36 -2.27 -17.55
C ALA A 104 0.37 -2.40 -16.02
N LEU A 105 1.31 -1.77 -15.31
CA LEU A 105 1.36 -1.73 -13.84
C LEU A 105 0.13 -1.03 -13.23
N LEU A 106 -0.41 0.00 -13.89
CA LEU A 106 -1.62 0.73 -13.50
C LEU A 106 -2.92 0.04 -13.93
N GLY A 107 -2.83 -1.08 -14.68
CA GLY A 107 -3.93 -1.69 -15.41
C GLY A 107 -5.23 -1.81 -14.61
N PRO A 108 -6.40 -1.73 -15.27
CA PRO A 108 -7.70 -1.56 -14.62
C PRO A 108 -7.99 -2.70 -13.65
N ARG A 109 -7.78 -2.45 -12.35
CA ARG A 109 -7.87 -3.49 -11.31
C ARG A 109 -9.30 -3.89 -10.99
N LEU A 110 -10.30 -3.13 -11.43
CA LEU A 110 -11.72 -3.46 -11.28
C LEU A 110 -12.46 -3.16 -12.60
N PRO A 111 -12.85 -4.17 -13.41
CA PRO A 111 -13.74 -3.94 -14.56
C PRO A 111 -15.08 -3.32 -14.13
N GLN A 112 -15.50 -3.55 -12.88
CA GLN A 112 -16.66 -2.89 -12.27
C GLN A 112 -16.42 -1.41 -11.98
N LEU A 113 -15.19 -0.94 -11.69
CA LEU A 113 -14.93 0.49 -11.50
C LEU A 113 -14.94 1.31 -12.79
N ALA A 114 -14.75 0.69 -13.97
CA ALA A 114 -15.05 1.40 -15.22
C ALA A 114 -16.56 1.72 -15.29
N ALA A 115 -17.41 0.78 -14.89
CA ALA A 115 -18.85 1.03 -14.73
C ALA A 115 -19.15 2.01 -13.59
N TRP A 116 -18.47 1.90 -12.44
CA TRP A 116 -18.66 2.82 -11.32
C TRP A 116 -18.09 4.19 -11.60
N SER A 117 -17.09 4.34 -12.47
CA SER A 117 -16.60 5.65 -12.90
C SER A 117 -17.67 6.34 -13.74
N ALA A 118 -18.35 5.62 -14.64
CA ALA A 118 -19.50 6.14 -15.36
C ALA A 118 -20.68 6.47 -14.42
N GLN A 119 -20.92 5.65 -13.39
CA GLN A 119 -21.93 5.90 -12.37
C GLN A 119 -21.51 6.99 -11.36
N ALA A 120 -20.21 7.18 -11.11
CA ALA A 120 -19.66 8.21 -10.23
C ALA A 120 -19.69 9.57 -10.92
N THR A 121 -19.48 9.63 -12.24
CA THR A 121 -19.76 10.85 -13.02
C THR A 121 -21.24 11.21 -12.89
N LEU A 122 -22.15 10.24 -13.08
CA LEU A 122 -23.60 10.44 -12.87
C LEU A 122 -23.96 10.79 -11.40
N ALA A 123 -23.23 10.24 -10.43
CA ALA A 123 -23.44 10.48 -9.00
C ALA A 123 -22.76 11.74 -8.46
N LEU A 124 -21.83 12.35 -9.21
CA LEU A 124 -21.24 13.67 -8.94
C LEU A 124 -22.05 14.77 -9.63
N GLU A 125 -22.54 14.50 -10.85
CA GLU A 125 -23.47 15.38 -11.56
C GLU A 125 -24.75 15.60 -10.75
N SER A 126 -25.27 14.59 -10.05
CA SER A 126 -26.51 14.72 -9.26
C SER A 126 -26.42 15.70 -8.07
N PRO A 127 -25.45 15.62 -7.14
CA PRO A 127 -25.31 16.58 -6.05
C PRO A 127 -24.79 17.95 -6.52
N LEU A 128 -23.96 18.04 -7.56
CA LEU A 128 -23.55 19.35 -8.10
C LEU A 128 -24.70 20.06 -8.82
N ALA A 129 -25.55 19.31 -9.53
CA ALA A 129 -26.80 19.83 -10.09
C ALA A 129 -27.76 20.28 -9.00
N TRP A 130 -27.84 19.58 -7.85
CA TRP A 130 -28.63 20.03 -6.69
C TRP A 130 -28.14 21.36 -6.12
N TRP A 131 -26.84 21.67 -6.27
CA TRP A 131 -26.23 22.93 -5.83
C TRP A 131 -26.08 23.96 -6.97
N GLY A 132 -26.57 23.67 -8.18
CA GLY A 132 -26.54 24.59 -9.33
C GLY A 132 -25.14 24.90 -9.88
N LEU A 133 -24.14 24.06 -9.58
CA LEU A 133 -22.76 24.27 -10.03
C LEU A 133 -22.55 23.71 -11.45
N PRO A 134 -21.83 24.42 -12.34
CA PRO A 134 -21.61 23.96 -13.71
C PRO A 134 -20.63 22.79 -13.77
N ALA A 135 -20.91 21.78 -14.60
CA ALA A 135 -20.07 20.59 -14.80
C ALA A 135 -18.62 20.92 -15.19
N SER A 136 -18.36 22.10 -15.78
CA SER A 136 -17.03 22.61 -16.12
C SER A 136 -16.09 22.74 -14.92
N LEU A 137 -16.61 22.82 -13.69
CA LEU A 137 -15.83 22.85 -12.45
C LEU A 137 -15.21 21.49 -12.12
N LEU A 138 -15.85 20.39 -12.55
CA LEU A 138 -15.32 19.04 -12.46
C LEU A 138 -14.58 18.57 -13.71
N ALA A 139 -14.72 19.28 -14.84
CA ALA A 139 -14.04 18.92 -16.08
C ALA A 139 -12.53 18.60 -15.94
N PRO A 140 -11.74 19.26 -15.07
CA PRO A 140 -10.35 18.86 -14.82
C PRO A 140 -10.24 17.49 -14.13
N LEU A 141 -11.11 17.21 -13.15
CA LEU A 141 -11.14 15.94 -12.42
C LEU A 141 -11.64 14.80 -13.31
N GLU A 142 -12.70 15.06 -14.08
CA GLU A 142 -13.24 14.14 -15.07
C GLU A 142 -12.24 13.86 -16.18
N TRP A 143 -11.52 14.86 -16.69
CA TRP A 143 -10.46 14.67 -17.67
C TRP A 143 -9.31 13.83 -17.13
N VAL A 144 -8.90 14.06 -15.88
CA VAL A 144 -7.86 13.27 -15.21
C VAL A 144 -8.30 11.81 -15.00
N VAL A 145 -9.56 11.59 -14.61
CA VAL A 145 -10.16 10.25 -14.46
C VAL A 145 -10.34 9.58 -15.83
N ASP A 146 -10.76 10.32 -16.86
CA ASP A 146 -10.94 9.86 -18.24
C ASP A 146 -9.61 9.50 -18.92
N LEU A 147 -8.57 10.30 -18.70
CA LEU A 147 -7.19 10.01 -19.15
C LEU A 147 -6.64 8.75 -18.48
N SER A 148 -6.95 8.56 -17.19
CA SER A 148 -6.51 7.40 -16.40
C SER A 148 -7.29 6.12 -16.73
N LEU A 149 -8.52 6.22 -17.28
CA LEU A 149 -9.44 5.08 -17.42
C LEU A 149 -9.91 4.77 -18.85
N ARG A 150 -10.03 5.76 -19.75
CA ARG A 150 -10.76 5.62 -21.02
C ARG A 150 -9.90 5.74 -22.28
N ARG A 151 -8.66 6.26 -22.21
CA ARG A 151 -7.75 6.36 -23.37
C ARG A 151 -6.36 5.71 -23.19
N PRO A 152 -6.25 4.46 -22.68
CA PRO A 152 -4.94 3.84 -22.45
C PRO A 152 -4.15 3.53 -23.74
N THR A 153 -4.81 3.48 -24.91
CA THR A 153 -4.19 2.97 -26.15
C THR A 153 -3.57 4.05 -27.04
N THR A 154 -3.89 5.33 -26.86
CA THR A 154 -3.37 6.41 -27.72
C THR A 154 -2.04 6.97 -27.21
N TYR A 155 -1.86 7.11 -25.89
CA TYR A 155 -0.62 7.62 -25.27
C TYR A 155 -0.29 6.85 -23.97
N PRO A 156 0.09 5.57 -24.06
CA PRO A 156 0.17 4.68 -22.90
C PRO A 156 1.15 5.18 -21.83
N HIS A 157 2.31 5.71 -22.22
CA HIS A 157 3.33 6.22 -21.29
C HIS A 157 2.88 7.50 -20.56
N LEU A 158 2.23 8.43 -21.26
CA LEU A 158 1.71 9.65 -20.64
C LEU A 158 0.54 9.35 -19.71
N CYS A 159 -0.33 8.40 -20.07
CA CYS A 159 -1.39 7.92 -19.19
C CYS A 159 -0.80 7.24 -17.94
N GLY A 160 0.30 6.48 -18.10
CA GLY A 160 1.05 5.89 -17.00
C GLY A 160 1.59 6.95 -16.03
N LEU A 161 2.31 7.94 -16.55
CA LEU A 161 2.85 9.05 -15.76
C LEU A 161 1.74 9.84 -15.05
N ALA A 162 0.70 10.24 -15.79
CA ALA A 162 -0.41 11.02 -15.24
C ALA A 162 -1.17 10.23 -14.17
N GLY A 163 -1.43 8.94 -14.40
CA GLY A 163 -2.08 8.06 -13.45
C GLY A 163 -1.26 7.85 -12.17
N GLY A 164 0.06 7.69 -12.29
CA GLY A 164 0.97 7.62 -11.15
C GLY A 164 1.04 8.93 -10.36
N MET A 165 1.17 10.08 -11.05
CA MET A 165 1.16 11.39 -10.41
C MET A 165 -0.15 11.67 -9.68
N LEU A 166 -1.28 11.34 -10.30
CA LEU A 166 -2.59 11.43 -9.67
C LEU A 166 -2.68 10.52 -8.46
N GLY A 167 -2.21 9.27 -8.58
CA GLY A 167 -2.22 8.32 -7.48
C GLY A 167 -1.40 8.82 -6.29
N ALA A 168 -0.20 9.32 -6.53
CA ALA A 168 0.64 9.91 -5.50
C ALA A 168 -0.02 11.13 -4.85
N ALA A 169 -0.60 12.03 -5.67
CA ALA A 169 -1.29 13.23 -5.19
C ALA A 169 -2.55 12.90 -4.37
N VAL A 170 -3.36 11.93 -4.82
CA VAL A 170 -4.58 11.48 -4.10
C VAL A 170 -4.19 10.78 -2.81
N GLY A 171 -3.23 9.85 -2.84
CA GLY A 171 -2.79 9.12 -1.66
C GLY A 171 -2.21 10.04 -0.58
N ALA A 172 -1.22 10.85 -0.95
CA ALA A 172 -0.59 11.79 -0.02
C ALA A 172 -1.54 12.92 0.38
N GLY A 173 -2.23 13.53 -0.58
CA GLY A 173 -3.12 14.67 -0.37
C GLY A 173 -4.29 14.31 0.54
N PHE A 174 -4.91 13.14 0.37
CA PHE A 174 -6.02 12.70 1.22
C PHE A 174 -5.59 12.60 2.68
N LEU A 175 -4.51 11.87 2.97
CA LEU A 175 -4.00 11.73 4.34
C LEU A 175 -3.52 13.05 4.93
N TRP A 176 -2.89 13.91 4.13
CA TRP A 176 -2.44 15.22 4.58
C TRP A 176 -3.62 16.13 4.96
N VAL A 177 -4.66 16.21 4.13
CA VAL A 177 -5.87 17.00 4.41
C VAL A 177 -6.59 16.45 5.64
N PHE A 178 -6.82 15.13 5.68
CA PHE A 178 -7.47 14.47 6.81
C PHE A 178 -6.68 14.70 8.11
N GLY A 179 -5.37 14.44 8.09
CA GLY A 179 -4.47 14.67 9.21
C GLY A 179 -4.50 16.12 9.67
N ARG A 180 -4.56 17.10 8.76
CA ARG A 180 -4.63 18.52 9.10
C ARG A 180 -5.96 18.89 9.76
N ILE A 181 -7.08 18.35 9.28
CA ILE A 181 -8.40 18.55 9.88
C ILE A 181 -8.43 17.94 11.28
N CYS A 182 -8.05 16.67 11.41
CA CYS A 182 -8.00 15.98 12.71
C CYS A 182 -7.06 16.67 13.69
N SER A 183 -5.90 17.16 13.23
CA SER A 183 -4.96 17.88 14.10
C SER A 183 -5.54 19.19 14.63
N ARG A 184 -6.36 19.89 13.84
CA ARG A 184 -7.08 21.10 14.30
C ARG A 184 -8.16 20.78 15.31
N LEU A 185 -8.86 19.66 15.16
CA LEU A 185 -9.92 19.25 16.08
C LEU A 185 -9.38 18.71 17.41
N VAL A 186 -8.30 17.91 17.35
CA VAL A 186 -7.70 17.24 18.51
C VAL A 186 -6.69 18.15 19.23
N GLY A 187 -6.20 19.21 18.58
CA GLY A 187 -5.20 20.12 19.16
C GLY A 187 -3.81 19.50 19.32
N ARG A 188 -3.58 18.34 18.72
CA ARG A 188 -2.29 17.62 18.66
C ARG A 188 -2.09 17.07 17.25
N GLU A 189 -0.85 16.81 16.86
CA GLU A 189 -0.56 16.18 15.57
C GLU A 189 -1.20 14.80 15.51
N ALA A 190 -2.18 14.65 14.60
CA ALA A 190 -3.01 13.45 14.50
C ALA A 190 -2.42 12.40 13.53
N LEU A 191 -1.56 12.81 12.60
CA LEU A 191 -0.99 11.94 11.58
C LEU A 191 0.49 12.29 11.32
N GLY A 192 1.34 11.27 11.24
CA GLY A 192 2.75 11.45 10.89
C GLY A 192 2.94 11.77 9.41
N LEU A 193 3.89 12.65 9.10
CA LEU A 193 4.27 12.93 7.70
C LEU A 193 4.83 11.70 6.98
N GLY A 194 5.34 10.71 7.71
CA GLY A 194 5.78 9.42 7.15
C GLY A 194 4.66 8.71 6.39
N ASP A 195 3.45 8.62 6.97
CA ASP A 195 2.30 7.95 6.34
C ASP A 195 1.88 8.63 5.04
N VAL A 196 1.98 9.96 4.99
CA VAL A 196 1.67 10.77 3.81
C VAL A 196 2.63 10.47 2.66
N LYS A 197 3.94 10.45 2.94
CA LYS A 197 4.98 10.15 1.93
C LYS A 197 4.92 8.69 1.48
N PHE A 198 4.69 7.77 2.42
CA PHE A 198 4.43 6.36 2.12
C PHE A 198 3.25 6.19 1.17
N MET A 199 2.15 6.90 1.40
CA MET A 199 1.00 6.87 0.50
C MET A 199 1.27 7.52 -0.86
N ALA A 200 2.20 8.49 -0.93
CA ALA A 200 2.69 9.00 -2.20
C ALA A 200 3.38 7.90 -3.01
N MET A 201 4.25 7.12 -2.36
CA MET A 201 4.94 5.97 -2.98
C MET A 201 3.96 4.90 -3.44
N VAL A 202 3.01 4.50 -2.59
CA VAL A 202 2.00 3.50 -2.93
C VAL A 202 1.14 3.99 -4.10
N GLY A 203 0.69 5.24 -4.06
CA GLY A 203 -0.12 5.84 -5.11
C GLY A 203 0.61 6.00 -6.44
N ALA A 204 1.91 6.33 -6.41
CA ALA A 204 2.74 6.44 -7.61
C ALA A 204 2.76 5.15 -8.44
N LEU A 205 2.77 3.98 -7.77
CA LEU A 205 2.81 2.68 -8.44
C LEU A 205 1.41 2.09 -8.70
N THR A 206 0.46 2.31 -7.79
CA THR A 206 -0.85 1.66 -7.83
C THR A 206 -1.97 2.52 -8.40
N GLY A 207 -1.70 3.79 -8.67
CA GLY A 207 -2.70 4.77 -9.06
C GLY A 207 -3.59 5.20 -7.89
N TRP A 208 -4.57 6.04 -8.19
CA TRP A 208 -5.47 6.61 -7.18
C TRP A 208 -6.41 5.56 -6.58
N GLN A 209 -6.85 4.56 -7.35
CA GLN A 209 -7.69 3.48 -6.84
C GLN A 209 -6.91 2.61 -5.86
N GLY A 210 -5.66 2.28 -6.19
CA GLY A 210 -4.80 1.54 -5.29
C GLY A 210 -4.54 2.31 -4.01
N ALA A 211 -4.23 3.60 -4.10
CA ALA A 211 -4.04 4.47 -2.94
C ALA A 211 -5.27 4.50 -2.01
N LEU A 212 -6.47 4.71 -2.56
CA LEU A 212 -7.71 4.71 -1.77
C LEU A 212 -8.00 3.33 -1.15
N THR A 213 -7.78 2.26 -1.89
CA THR A 213 -7.96 0.88 -1.40
C THR A 213 -7.01 0.60 -0.24
N THR A 214 -5.75 1.06 -0.35
CA THR A 214 -4.76 0.94 0.72
C THR A 214 -5.19 1.68 1.97
N ILE A 215 -5.65 2.93 1.85
CA ILE A 215 -6.14 3.72 2.99
C ILE A 215 -7.35 3.04 3.63
N LEU A 216 -8.29 2.56 2.83
CA LEU A 216 -9.50 1.90 3.33
C LEU A 216 -9.17 0.60 4.07
N LEU A 217 -8.37 -0.29 3.47
CA LEU A 217 -8.01 -1.56 4.09
C LEU A 217 -7.11 -1.36 5.31
N GLY A 218 -6.15 -0.44 5.24
CA GLY A 218 -5.28 -0.10 6.35
C GLY A 218 -6.05 0.50 7.53
N SER A 219 -6.95 1.44 7.27
CA SER A 219 -7.80 2.03 8.31
C SER A 219 -8.79 1.02 8.91
N LEU A 220 -9.39 0.14 8.10
CA LEU A 220 -10.27 -0.92 8.58
C LEU A 220 -9.52 -1.94 9.45
N ALA A 221 -8.33 -2.37 9.02
CA ALA A 221 -7.48 -3.28 9.78
C ALA A 221 -7.01 -2.65 11.11
N GLY A 222 -6.55 -1.39 11.07
CA GLY A 222 -6.18 -0.65 12.26
C GLY A 222 -7.36 -0.45 13.22
N ALA A 223 -8.51 -0.01 12.72
CA ALA A 223 -9.71 0.22 13.54
C ALA A 223 -10.23 -1.07 14.19
N SER A 224 -10.27 -2.18 13.44
CA SER A 224 -10.73 -3.47 13.95
C SER A 224 -9.83 -4.01 15.06
N LEU A 225 -8.51 -3.92 14.90
CA LEU A 225 -7.55 -4.35 15.93
C LEU A 225 -7.53 -3.40 17.13
N GLY A 226 -7.61 -2.10 16.89
CA GLY A 226 -7.74 -1.08 17.93
C GLY A 226 -8.99 -1.31 18.79
N LEU A 227 -10.15 -1.49 18.16
CA LEU A 227 -11.41 -1.78 18.85
C LEU A 227 -11.36 -3.12 19.60
N SER A 228 -10.81 -4.16 18.98
CA SER A 228 -10.65 -5.48 19.61
C SER A 228 -9.80 -5.39 20.88
N SER A 229 -8.69 -4.65 20.83
CA SER A 229 -7.81 -4.45 21.99
C SER A 229 -8.52 -3.69 23.12
N MET A 230 -9.37 -2.70 22.78
CA MET A 230 -10.15 -1.94 23.73
C MET A 230 -11.25 -2.78 24.39
N LEU A 231 -11.96 -3.61 23.62
CA LEU A 231 -12.99 -4.51 24.13
C LEU A 231 -12.41 -5.59 25.06
N ILE A 232 -11.26 -6.16 24.70
CA ILE A 232 -10.55 -7.13 25.55
C ILE A 232 -10.06 -6.47 26.84
N GLY A 233 -9.59 -5.22 26.77
CA GLY A 233 -9.20 -4.43 27.93
C GLY A 233 -10.36 -3.98 28.82
N ALA A 234 -11.60 -4.02 28.34
CA ALA A 234 -12.81 -3.67 29.09
C ALA A 234 -13.41 -4.86 29.86
N LEU A 235 -12.86 -6.08 29.71
CA LEU A 235 -13.33 -7.27 30.42
C LEU A 235 -13.04 -7.18 31.95
N PRO A 236 -14.02 -7.48 32.82
CA PRO A 236 -13.83 -7.41 34.27
C PRO A 236 -12.74 -8.37 34.75
N GLY A 237 -11.80 -7.88 35.57
CA GLY A 237 -10.77 -8.70 36.21
C GLY A 237 -9.40 -8.70 35.53
N ARG A 238 -9.21 -7.98 34.42
CA ARG A 238 -7.89 -7.77 33.81
C ARG A 238 -7.34 -6.43 34.28
N GLU A 239 -6.30 -6.47 35.12
CA GLU A 239 -5.58 -5.25 35.50
C GLU A 239 -5.14 -4.52 34.22
N ARG A 240 -5.33 -3.20 34.20
CA ARG A 240 -4.72 -2.31 33.19
C ARG A 240 -3.21 -2.33 33.38
N GLY A 241 -2.59 -3.47 33.07
CA GLY A 241 -1.16 -3.68 33.18
C GLY A 241 -0.44 -2.64 32.35
N ALA A 242 0.29 -1.78 33.05
CA ALA A 242 1.23 -0.83 32.49
C ALA A 242 2.14 -1.55 31.48
N GLY A 243 2.02 -1.18 30.22
CA GLY A 243 2.71 -1.83 29.09
C GLY A 243 1.95 -1.79 27.77
N MET A 244 0.68 -1.37 27.77
CA MET A 244 -0.13 -1.26 26.55
C MET A 244 -0.38 0.19 26.11
N THR A 245 0.65 1.04 26.25
CA THR A 245 0.88 2.13 25.30
C THR A 245 1.57 1.57 24.07
N SER A 246 1.07 0.48 23.50
CA SER A 246 1.35 0.22 22.09
C SER A 246 0.50 1.23 21.34
N THR A 247 1.06 2.43 21.15
CA THR A 247 0.72 3.31 20.04
C THR A 247 0.42 2.40 18.86
N LEU A 248 -0.84 2.34 18.43
CA LEU A 248 -1.23 1.46 17.35
C LEU A 248 -0.59 2.03 16.08
N ARG A 249 0.57 1.47 15.70
CA ARG A 249 1.40 1.95 14.58
C ARG A 249 0.65 1.74 13.29
N PHE A 250 0.36 2.81 12.58
CA PHE A 250 -0.51 2.79 11.42
C PHE A 250 0.20 2.24 10.16
N GLY A 251 1.53 2.39 10.08
CA GLY A 251 2.35 1.99 8.94
C GLY A 251 2.21 0.52 8.54
N PRO A 252 2.30 -0.47 9.45
CA PRO A 252 2.10 -1.88 9.12
C PRO A 252 0.73 -2.19 8.51
N PHE A 253 -0.33 -1.51 8.95
CA PHE A 253 -1.67 -1.70 8.40
C PHE A 253 -1.79 -1.10 7.01
N LEU A 254 -1.21 0.09 6.78
CA LEU A 254 -1.09 0.67 5.45
C LEU A 254 -0.27 -0.21 4.51
N ALA A 255 0.85 -0.78 4.97
CA ALA A 255 1.66 -1.69 4.16
C ALA A 255 0.90 -2.98 3.79
N GLY A 256 0.11 -3.52 4.71
CA GLY A 256 -0.81 -4.64 4.43
C GLY A 256 -1.86 -4.26 3.38
N GLY A 257 -2.50 -3.09 3.54
CA GLY A 257 -3.44 -2.54 2.55
C GLY A 257 -2.79 -2.28 1.19
N ALA A 258 -1.52 -1.87 1.15
CA ALA A 258 -0.74 -1.67 -0.06
C ALA A 258 -0.43 -2.98 -0.76
N ALA A 259 -0.05 -4.02 0.00
CA ALA A 259 0.16 -5.36 -0.54
C ALA A 259 -1.12 -5.90 -1.17
N VAL A 260 -2.27 -5.71 -0.51
CA VAL A 260 -3.56 -6.12 -1.07
C VAL A 260 -3.90 -5.33 -2.33
N ALA A 261 -3.82 -4.00 -2.27
CA ALA A 261 -4.15 -3.14 -3.40
C ALA A 261 -3.23 -3.33 -4.62
N ALA A 262 -1.96 -3.66 -4.39
CA ALA A 262 -0.96 -3.88 -5.44
C ALA A 262 -0.99 -5.30 -6.01
N PHE A 263 -1.23 -6.31 -5.16
CA PHE A 263 -0.94 -7.69 -5.53
C PHE A 263 -2.16 -8.58 -5.75
N LEU A 264 -3.25 -8.35 -5.02
CA LEU A 264 -4.45 -9.18 -5.17
C LEU A 264 -5.23 -8.78 -6.43
N PRO A 265 -5.60 -9.74 -7.29
CA PRO A 265 -6.46 -9.46 -8.44
C PRO A 265 -7.79 -8.92 -7.94
N GLY A 266 -8.37 -7.91 -8.60
CA GLY A 266 -9.66 -7.32 -8.20
C GLY A 266 -10.88 -8.21 -8.45
N ARG A 267 -10.74 -9.52 -8.24
CA ARG A 267 -11.83 -10.51 -8.17
C ARG A 267 -12.27 -10.82 -6.73
N VAL A 268 -11.64 -10.23 -5.71
CA VAL A 268 -11.89 -10.57 -4.29
C VAL A 268 -13.04 -9.78 -3.66
N LEU A 269 -13.56 -8.75 -4.33
CA LEU A 269 -14.73 -7.95 -3.87
C LEU A 269 -15.88 -7.98 -4.87
N GLY A 270 -16.02 -9.09 -5.63
CA GLY A 270 -17.12 -9.33 -6.56
C GLY A 270 -18.09 -10.36 -6.03
#